data_AF-A0A956PCY5-F1
#
_entry.id   AF-A0A956PCY5-F1
#
_cell.length_a   1.000
_cell.length_b   1.000
_cell.length_c   1.000
_cell.angle_alpha   90.00
_cell.angle_beta   90.00
_cell.angle_gamma   90.00
#
_symmetry.space_group_name_H-M   'P 1'
#
loop_
_entity.id
_entity.type
_entity.pdbx_description
1 polymer ?
#
loop_
_entity_poly.entity_id
_entity_poly.type
_entity_poly.pdbx_seq_one_letter_code
_entity_poly.pdbx_strand_id
1 'polypeptide(L)'
;MRRKTTALALAACLLALPLGARAGERELHSFDRIRLTDVYYSEGASAGDIDGDGHVDAVYGPYWFAGPKFEEKHEFYAPVPQPTDRYADHFFAWVRDFDGDGDNDVADIDALAAAIRAQSNDLRWDLDGDGRVSSADHTTWVRVIKYTTAGDATLDGKFDSTDLVQAFQAGRYETGLAAGWAEGDWTGDGLFDSGDFLGRIRAG
;
A
#
# COMPACT_ATOMS: atom_id res chain seq x y z
N MET A 1 -77.32 -28.18 5.56
CA MET A 1 -77.43 -29.27 6.57
C MET A 1 -76.04 -29.86 6.79
N ARG A 2 -75.44 -29.68 7.98
CA ARG A 2 -75.20 -30.73 9.02
C ARG A 2 -74.31 -31.88 8.48
N ARG A 3 -73.13 -32.22 9.03
CA ARG A 3 -72.68 -32.25 10.44
C ARG A 3 -71.15 -32.28 10.54
N LYS A 4 -70.66 -31.75 11.67
CA LYS A 4 -69.31 -31.89 12.24
C LYS A 4 -69.04 -33.36 12.63
N THR A 5 -67.80 -33.82 12.47
CA THR A 5 -67.19 -34.83 13.35
C THR A 5 -65.67 -34.73 13.32
N THR A 6 -65.15 -34.29 14.47
CA THR A 6 -63.77 -34.31 14.93
C THR A 6 -63.33 -35.73 15.32
N ALA A 7 -62.01 -35.91 15.52
CA ALA A 7 -61.27 -37.09 16.05
C ALA A 7 -60.63 -37.97 14.95
N LEU A 8 -59.40 -38.47 15.06
CA LEU A 8 -58.53 -38.67 16.22
C LEU A 8 -57.07 -38.74 15.73
N ALA A 9 -56.14 -38.33 16.60
CA ALA A 9 -54.70 -38.27 16.39
C ALA A 9 -54.06 -39.64 16.10
N LEU A 10 -53.01 -39.64 15.27
CA LEU A 10 -51.93 -40.61 15.39
C LEU A 10 -50.59 -39.87 15.35
N ALA A 11 -49.86 -40.00 16.45
CA ALA A 11 -48.58 -39.38 16.71
C ALA A 11 -47.52 -39.85 15.71
N ALA A 12 -46.86 -38.90 15.06
CA ALA A 12 -45.56 -39.08 14.45
C ALA A 12 -44.68 -37.92 14.92
N CYS A 13 -44.27 -37.96 16.19
CA CYS A 13 -43.06 -37.25 16.61
C CYS A 13 -41.89 -37.93 15.92
N LEU A 14 -41.60 -37.52 14.68
CA LEU A 14 -40.29 -37.73 14.08
C LEU A 14 -39.28 -37.08 15.01
N LEU A 15 -38.45 -37.90 15.65
CA LEU A 15 -37.20 -37.48 16.24
C LEU A 15 -36.40 -36.77 15.14
N ALA A 16 -36.38 -35.44 15.18
CA ALA A 16 -35.36 -34.68 14.50
C ALA A 16 -34.04 -35.01 15.21
N LEU A 17 -33.30 -36.00 14.70
CA LEU A 17 -31.90 -36.16 15.03
C LEU A 17 -31.23 -34.83 14.69
N PRO A 18 -30.48 -34.19 15.62
CA PRO A 18 -29.62 -33.10 15.20
C PRO A 18 -28.68 -33.69 14.17
N LEU A 19 -28.72 -33.19 12.93
CA LEU A 19 -27.63 -33.41 11.99
C LEU A 19 -26.37 -32.96 12.74
N GLY A 20 -25.56 -33.92 13.18
CA GLY A 20 -24.30 -33.61 13.81
C GLY A 20 -23.55 -32.69 12.87
N ALA A 21 -23.19 -31.51 13.36
CA ALA A 21 -22.31 -30.62 12.63
C ALA A 21 -21.05 -31.43 12.30
N ARG A 22 -20.89 -31.82 11.04
CA ARG A 22 -19.60 -32.32 10.56
C ARG A 22 -18.67 -31.13 10.58
N ALA A 23 -17.76 -31.11 11.54
CA ALA A 23 -16.56 -30.30 11.41
C ALA A 23 -15.93 -30.68 10.06
N GLY A 24 -15.73 -29.69 9.19
CA GLY A 24 -15.04 -29.91 7.92
C GLY A 24 -13.71 -30.61 8.19
N GLU A 25 -13.37 -31.61 7.37
CA GLU A 25 -12.06 -32.23 7.44
C GLU A 25 -11.00 -31.12 7.39
N ARG A 26 -10.10 -31.13 8.38
CA ARG A 26 -8.97 -30.20 8.39
C ARG A 26 -8.05 -30.61 7.26
N GLU A 27 -8.14 -29.92 6.14
CA GLU A 27 -7.22 -30.08 5.04
C GLU A 27 -5.85 -29.56 5.47
N LEU A 28 -4.85 -30.44 5.45
CA LEU A 28 -3.49 -30.10 5.83
C LEU A 28 -2.82 -29.45 4.62
N HIS A 29 -2.73 -28.12 4.60
CA HIS A 29 -2.04 -27.40 3.54
C HIS A 29 -0.53 -27.56 3.69
N SER A 30 0.15 -27.88 2.59
CA SER A 30 1.60 -27.79 2.47
C SER A 30 1.99 -26.46 1.83
N PHE A 31 3.04 -25.83 2.33
CA PHE A 31 3.58 -24.58 1.80
C PHE A 31 5.01 -24.80 1.34
N ASP A 32 5.34 -24.24 0.18
CA ASP A 32 6.73 -24.12 -0.25
C ASP A 32 7.40 -22.96 0.48
N ARG A 33 8.66 -23.17 0.90
CA ARG A 33 9.45 -22.15 1.61
C ARG A 33 10.58 -21.66 0.72
N ILE A 34 10.62 -20.35 0.50
CA ILE A 34 11.75 -19.64 -0.11
C ILE A 34 12.45 -18.86 1.00
N ARG A 35 13.79 -18.95 1.07
CA ARG A 35 14.59 -18.17 2.03
C ARG A 35 15.18 -16.97 1.31
N LEU A 36 14.65 -15.78 1.60
CA LEU A 36 15.07 -14.52 0.98
C LEU A 36 16.44 -14.03 1.46
N THR A 37 16.71 -14.15 2.77
CA THR A 37 18.00 -13.77 3.36
C THR A 37 18.23 -14.51 4.68
N ASP A 38 19.48 -14.58 5.13
CA ASP A 38 19.90 -15.08 6.45
C ASP A 38 20.37 -13.96 7.40
N VAL A 39 20.28 -12.71 6.97
CA VAL A 39 20.66 -11.54 7.76
C VAL A 39 19.43 -10.93 8.45
N TYR A 40 19.58 -10.60 9.73
CA TYR A 40 18.55 -9.90 10.49
C TYR A 40 18.63 -8.40 10.22
N TYR A 41 17.62 -7.86 9.54
CA TYR A 41 17.57 -6.44 9.19
C TYR A 41 16.36 -5.70 9.78
N SER A 42 15.28 -6.42 10.05
CA SER A 42 14.01 -5.86 10.50
C SER A 42 13.22 -6.94 11.23
N GLU A 43 12.33 -6.53 12.14
CA GLU A 43 11.37 -7.44 12.77
C GLU A 43 10.19 -7.75 11.87
N GLY A 44 9.74 -6.75 11.12
CA GLY A 44 8.62 -6.84 10.20
C GLY A 44 9.06 -7.20 8.78
N ALA A 45 8.16 -7.87 8.08
CA ALA A 45 8.16 -8.01 6.62
C ALA A 45 6.79 -7.53 6.09
N SER A 46 6.77 -7.05 4.85
CA SER A 46 5.55 -6.69 4.12
C SER A 46 5.49 -7.43 2.80
N ALA A 47 4.35 -7.33 2.14
CA ALA A 47 4.19 -7.78 0.76
C ALA A 47 3.22 -6.86 0.01
N GLY A 48 3.46 -6.65 -1.26
CA GLY A 48 2.65 -5.86 -2.18
C GLY A 48 3.34 -5.77 -3.54
N ASP A 49 2.62 -5.37 -4.58
CA ASP A 49 3.18 -5.18 -5.92
C ASP A 49 3.91 -3.82 -5.97
N ILE A 50 5.23 -3.85 -5.81
CA ILE A 50 6.05 -2.63 -5.66
C ILE A 50 6.42 -2.07 -7.04
N ASP A 51 6.69 -2.93 -8.02
CA ASP A 51 7.09 -2.55 -9.37
C ASP A 51 5.93 -2.49 -10.38
N GLY A 52 4.72 -2.89 -9.98
CA GLY A 52 3.50 -2.80 -10.78
C GLY A 52 3.41 -3.86 -11.88
N ASP A 53 4.14 -4.97 -11.76
CA ASP A 53 4.17 -6.03 -12.77
C ASP A 53 2.99 -7.03 -12.64
N GLY A 54 2.14 -6.87 -11.63
CA GLY A 54 1.01 -7.73 -11.30
C GLY A 54 1.41 -8.94 -10.45
N HIS A 55 2.64 -9.00 -9.93
CA HIS A 55 3.13 -10.01 -9.00
C HIS A 55 3.40 -9.39 -7.64
N VAL A 56 3.02 -10.12 -6.59
CA VAL A 56 3.27 -9.66 -5.21
C VAL A 56 4.75 -9.80 -4.90
N ASP A 57 5.37 -8.70 -4.49
CA ASP A 57 6.74 -8.65 -4.00
C ASP A 57 6.79 -8.84 -2.48
N ALA A 58 7.97 -9.19 -1.97
CA ALA A 58 8.23 -9.27 -0.54
C ALA A 58 9.15 -8.12 -0.10
N VAL A 59 8.82 -7.44 0.99
CA VAL A 59 9.64 -6.36 1.57
C VAL A 59 10.17 -6.80 2.93
N TYR A 60 11.48 -6.74 3.14
CA TYR A 60 12.11 -7.09 4.40
C TYR A 60 13.39 -6.29 4.65
N GLY A 61 13.37 -5.47 5.70
CA GLY A 61 14.49 -4.60 6.05
C GLY A 61 14.83 -3.66 4.90
N PRO A 62 16.10 -3.57 4.45
CA PRO A 62 16.53 -2.67 3.38
C PRO A 62 16.17 -3.16 1.98
N TYR A 63 15.50 -4.32 1.85
CA TYR A 63 15.29 -4.97 0.56
C TYR A 63 13.82 -5.17 0.25
N TRP A 64 13.45 -4.96 -1.02
CA TRP A 64 12.29 -5.64 -1.60
C TRP A 64 12.77 -6.70 -2.61
N PHE A 65 12.00 -7.78 -2.74
CA PHE A 65 12.32 -8.96 -3.53
C PHE A 65 11.22 -9.15 -4.57
N ALA A 66 11.59 -9.09 -5.85
CA ALA A 66 10.65 -9.10 -6.96
C ALA A 66 9.97 -10.47 -7.11
N GLY A 67 8.64 -10.46 -7.12
CA GLY A 67 7.81 -11.62 -7.38
C GLY A 67 7.95 -12.12 -8.83
N PRO A 68 7.42 -13.30 -9.16
CA PRO A 68 6.95 -14.34 -8.25
C PRO A 68 8.10 -15.25 -7.76
N LYS A 69 9.33 -15.04 -8.26
CA LYS A 69 10.48 -15.93 -7.97
C LYS A 69 11.31 -15.47 -6.78
N PHE A 70 11.28 -14.17 -6.44
CA PHE A 70 12.05 -13.57 -5.35
C PHE A 70 13.56 -13.77 -5.47
N GLU A 71 14.06 -13.89 -6.71
CA GLU A 71 15.49 -14.04 -7.03
C GLU A 71 16.19 -12.69 -7.17
N GLU A 72 15.47 -11.68 -7.66
CA GLU A 72 15.95 -10.31 -7.74
C GLU A 72 15.59 -9.57 -6.45
N LYS A 73 16.53 -8.77 -5.96
CA LYS A 73 16.32 -7.91 -4.79
C LYS A 73 16.87 -6.52 -5.06
N HIS A 74 16.19 -5.54 -4.49
CA HIS A 74 16.52 -4.13 -4.64
C HIS A 74 16.70 -3.51 -3.27
N GLU A 75 17.78 -2.74 -3.10
CA GLU A 75 18.08 -2.03 -1.87
C GLU A 75 17.38 -0.66 -1.86
N PHE A 76 16.65 -0.33 -0.80
CA PHE A 76 15.96 0.96 -0.65
C PHE A 76 16.45 1.80 0.56
N TYR A 77 17.30 1.24 1.42
CA TYR A 77 18.17 1.99 2.34
C TYR A 77 19.43 1.15 2.68
N ALA A 78 20.45 1.79 3.26
CA ALA A 78 21.72 1.14 3.54
C ALA A 78 21.54 -0.14 4.40
N PRO A 79 22.05 -1.30 3.98
CA PRO A 79 21.77 -2.57 4.63
C PRO A 79 22.66 -2.73 5.85
N VAL A 80 22.21 -2.15 6.95
CA VAL A 80 22.87 -2.27 8.26
C VAL A 80 22.24 -3.44 9.01
N PRO A 81 22.98 -4.54 9.23
CA PRO A 81 22.49 -5.66 10.02
C PRO A 81 22.13 -5.20 11.43
N GLN A 82 21.02 -5.72 11.92
CA GLN A 82 20.51 -5.40 13.25
C GLN A 82 21.00 -6.45 14.26
N PRO A 83 21.31 -6.03 15.50
CA PRO A 83 21.63 -6.96 16.57
C PRO A 83 20.38 -7.75 16.99
N THR A 84 20.51 -9.06 17.17
CA THR A 84 19.40 -9.98 17.49
C THR A 84 19.09 -10.06 18.99
N ASP A 85 19.88 -9.42 19.84
CA ASP A 85 19.73 -9.39 21.30
C ASP A 85 18.93 -8.18 21.81
N ARG A 86 18.43 -7.34 20.90
CA ARG A 86 17.56 -6.20 21.17
C ARG A 86 16.60 -5.95 20.00
N TYR A 87 15.64 -5.05 20.17
CA TYR A 87 14.73 -4.65 19.10
C TYR A 87 15.48 -4.04 17.91
N ALA A 88 15.03 -4.34 16.70
CA ALA A 88 15.58 -3.76 15.46
C ALA A 88 15.19 -2.28 15.33
N ASP A 89 16.07 -1.49 14.72
CA ASP A 89 15.78 -0.06 14.45
C ASP A 89 14.65 0.11 13.41
N HIS A 90 14.34 -0.94 12.63
CA HIS A 90 13.25 -0.99 11.67
C HIS A 90 12.25 -2.09 12.08
N PHE A 91 11.00 -1.69 12.37
CA PHE A 91 10.00 -2.55 13.00
C PHE A 91 8.84 -2.93 12.07
N PHE A 92 8.46 -2.06 11.13
CA PHE A 92 7.37 -2.28 10.17
C PHE A 92 7.80 -1.91 8.76
N ALA A 93 7.41 -2.73 7.79
CA ALA A 93 7.38 -2.38 6.37
C ALA A 93 5.91 -2.37 5.96
N TRP A 94 5.41 -1.25 5.41
CA TRP A 94 4.04 -1.13 4.93
C TRP A 94 4.08 -0.68 3.48
N VAL A 95 3.49 -1.50 2.60
CA VAL A 95 3.02 -1.04 1.30
C VAL A 95 1.77 -0.21 1.59
N ARG A 96 1.88 1.12 1.48
CA ARG A 96 0.83 2.06 1.91
C ARG A 96 -0.16 2.24 0.77
N ASP A 97 -1.12 1.32 0.69
CA ASP A 97 -2.35 1.45 -0.10
C ASP A 97 -3.38 2.19 0.78
N PHE A 98 -3.54 3.48 0.53
CA PHE A 98 -4.39 4.38 1.30
C PHE A 98 -5.85 4.38 0.85
N ASP A 99 -6.13 4.02 -0.41
CA ASP A 99 -7.49 3.98 -0.95
C ASP A 99 -8.13 2.58 -0.98
N GLY A 100 -7.31 1.54 -0.74
CA GLY A 100 -7.69 0.15 -0.56
C GLY A 100 -7.88 -0.62 -1.86
N ASP A 101 -7.34 -0.12 -2.98
CA ASP A 101 -7.50 -0.75 -4.30
C ASP A 101 -6.51 -1.89 -4.57
N GLY A 102 -5.51 -2.06 -3.71
CA GLY A 102 -4.51 -3.11 -3.74
C GLY A 102 -3.19 -2.68 -4.37
N ASP A 103 -3.10 -1.48 -4.94
CA ASP A 103 -1.91 -0.94 -5.59
C ASP A 103 -1.33 0.22 -4.74
N ASN A 104 -0.05 0.55 -4.95
CA ASN A 104 0.55 1.76 -4.39
C ASN A 104 0.79 2.75 -5.54
N ASP A 105 -0.09 3.71 -5.78
CA ASP A 105 -0.15 4.43 -7.06
C ASP A 105 -0.33 5.97 -6.93
N VAL A 106 -0.75 6.61 -8.03
CA VAL A 106 -0.98 8.07 -8.08
C VAL A 106 -2.09 8.50 -7.11
N ALA A 107 -3.12 7.69 -6.91
CA ALA A 107 -4.22 8.00 -6.00
C ALA A 107 -3.74 8.10 -4.55
N ASP A 108 -2.77 7.27 -4.15
CA ASP A 108 -2.20 7.29 -2.80
C ASP A 108 -1.45 8.57 -2.48
N ILE A 109 -0.60 9.03 -3.40
CA ILE A 109 0.16 10.27 -3.21
C ILE A 109 -0.74 11.50 -3.26
N ASP A 110 -1.77 11.48 -4.12
CA ASP A 110 -2.80 12.52 -4.15
C ASP A 110 -3.61 12.56 -2.85
N ALA A 111 -3.94 11.40 -2.29
CA ALA A 111 -4.65 11.28 -1.02
C ALA A 111 -3.80 11.75 0.16
N LEU A 112 -2.51 11.40 0.19
CA LEU A 112 -1.55 11.89 1.18
C LEU A 112 -1.40 13.40 1.10
N ALA A 113 -1.19 13.94 -0.11
CA ALA A 113 -1.09 15.38 -0.34
C ALA A 113 -2.36 16.11 0.12
N ALA A 114 -3.54 15.56 -0.17
CA ALA A 114 -4.81 16.09 0.34
C ALA A 114 -4.90 16.06 1.87
N ALA A 115 -4.44 15.00 2.52
CA ALA A 115 -4.42 14.89 3.98
C ALA A 115 -3.47 15.92 4.64
N ILE A 116 -2.31 16.15 4.03
CA ILE A 116 -1.35 17.17 4.45
C ILE A 116 -1.97 18.58 4.31
N ARG A 117 -2.57 18.89 3.17
CA ARG A 117 -3.25 20.19 2.93
C ARG A 117 -4.43 20.40 3.87
N ALA A 118 -5.14 19.32 4.22
CA ALA A 118 -6.23 19.34 5.20
C ALA A 118 -5.73 19.46 6.66
N GLN A 119 -4.42 19.45 6.90
CA GLN A 119 -3.80 19.45 8.22
C GLN A 119 -4.35 18.32 9.10
N SER A 120 -4.44 17.12 8.52
CA SER A 120 -4.95 15.94 9.22
C SER A 120 -4.11 15.63 10.46
N ASN A 121 -4.76 15.15 11.51
CA ASN A 121 -4.07 14.59 12.69
C ASN A 121 -4.17 13.06 12.73
N ASP A 122 -4.63 12.46 11.64
CA ASP A 122 -4.74 11.01 11.53
C ASP A 122 -3.35 10.42 11.25
N LEU A 123 -2.79 9.75 12.26
CA LEU A 123 -1.45 9.16 12.23
C LEU A 123 -1.30 8.05 11.19
N ARG A 124 -2.36 7.62 10.51
CA ARG A 124 -2.18 6.74 9.34
C ARG A 124 -1.37 7.41 8.23
N TRP A 125 -1.42 8.73 8.13
CA TRP A 125 -0.66 9.53 7.15
C TRP A 125 0.73 9.94 7.64
N ASP A 126 1.06 9.67 8.91
CA ASP A 126 2.39 9.86 9.48
C ASP A 126 3.27 8.67 9.03
N LEU A 127 4.09 8.94 8.01
CA LEU A 127 4.93 7.99 7.31
C LEU A 127 6.35 7.96 7.89
N ASP A 128 6.84 9.09 8.41
CA ASP A 128 8.17 9.18 9.01
C ASP A 128 8.19 8.92 10.52
N GLY A 129 7.02 8.86 11.17
CA GLY A 129 6.83 8.53 12.57
C GLY A 129 7.11 9.70 13.53
N ASP A 130 7.14 10.94 13.04
CA ASP A 130 7.44 12.13 13.87
C ASP A 130 6.23 12.65 14.68
N GLY A 131 5.05 12.05 14.47
CA GLY A 131 3.79 12.42 15.11
C GLY A 131 3.04 13.54 14.42
N ARG A 132 3.41 13.94 13.20
CA ARG A 132 2.76 14.98 12.40
C ARG A 132 2.44 14.45 11.01
N VAL A 133 1.47 15.09 10.36
CA VAL A 133 1.18 14.89 8.94
C VAL A 133 1.64 16.14 8.20
N SER A 134 2.71 16.01 7.42
CA SER A 134 3.47 17.12 6.85
C SER A 134 4.12 16.76 5.51
N SER A 135 4.82 17.72 4.89
CA SER A 135 5.58 17.48 3.67
C SER A 135 6.75 16.49 3.86
N ALA A 136 7.16 16.20 5.09
CA ALA A 136 8.12 15.15 5.39
C ALA A 136 7.55 13.76 5.06
N ASP A 137 6.26 13.55 5.31
CA ASP A 137 5.55 12.32 4.95
C ASP A 137 5.44 12.17 3.44
N HIS A 138 5.07 13.23 2.73
CA HIS A 138 5.07 13.25 1.26
C HIS A 138 6.45 12.88 0.69
N THR A 139 7.52 13.45 1.27
CA THR A 139 8.90 13.12 0.87
C THR A 139 9.23 11.65 1.14
N THR A 140 8.76 11.11 2.26
CA THR A 140 8.93 9.70 2.62
C THR A 140 8.19 8.80 1.64
N TRP A 141 6.95 9.13 1.27
CA TRP A 141 6.21 8.35 0.28
C TRP A 141 6.95 8.32 -1.05
N VAL A 142 7.32 9.49 -1.60
CA VAL A 142 8.00 9.61 -2.90
C VAL A 142 9.33 8.87 -2.91
N ARG A 143 10.19 9.09 -1.92
CA ARG A 143 11.58 8.59 -1.97
C ARG A 143 11.78 7.20 -1.37
N VAL A 144 11.02 6.88 -0.33
CA VAL A 144 11.26 5.68 0.48
C VAL A 144 10.26 4.59 0.16
N ILE A 145 8.99 4.95 -0.04
CA ILE A 145 7.92 3.97 -0.26
C ILE A 145 7.79 3.63 -1.76
N LYS A 146 7.58 4.65 -2.60
CA LYS A 146 7.39 4.47 -4.05
C LYS A 146 8.70 4.42 -4.83
N TYR A 147 9.82 4.80 -4.21
CA TYR A 147 11.14 4.81 -4.84
C TYR A 147 11.20 5.62 -6.15
N THR A 148 10.53 6.77 -6.16
CA THR A 148 10.46 7.66 -7.30
C THR A 148 11.02 9.05 -6.93
N THR A 149 10.91 10.00 -7.84
CA THR A 149 11.37 11.37 -7.70
C THR A 149 10.27 12.33 -8.11
N ALA A 150 10.22 13.50 -7.48
CA ALA A 150 9.39 14.60 -7.96
C ALA A 150 9.71 14.87 -9.43
N GLY A 151 8.68 14.84 -10.27
CA GLY A 151 8.84 14.85 -11.72
C GLY A 151 8.27 13.63 -12.41
N ASP A 152 8.40 12.45 -11.82
CA ASP A 152 7.96 11.17 -12.41
C ASP A 152 6.43 11.03 -12.31
N ALA A 153 5.73 11.70 -13.22
CA ALA A 153 4.27 11.74 -13.28
C ALA A 153 3.66 10.38 -13.62
N THR A 154 4.44 9.46 -14.18
CA THR A 154 3.98 8.10 -14.56
C THR A 154 4.27 7.04 -13.50
N LEU A 155 5.10 7.37 -12.50
CA LEU A 155 5.59 6.46 -11.45
C LEU A 155 6.37 5.26 -11.99
N ASP A 156 7.08 5.43 -13.12
CA ASP A 156 7.90 4.37 -13.73
C ASP A 156 9.35 4.30 -13.19
N GLY A 157 9.64 5.12 -12.18
CA GLY A 157 10.94 5.24 -11.53
C GLY A 157 11.91 6.16 -12.29
N LYS A 158 11.50 6.78 -13.39
CA LYS A 158 12.32 7.69 -14.19
C LYS A 158 11.63 9.04 -14.30
N PHE A 159 12.46 10.07 -14.46
CA PHE A 159 11.97 11.38 -14.87
C PHE A 159 12.49 11.69 -16.25
N ASP A 160 11.63 11.61 -17.25
CA ASP A 160 11.94 11.90 -18.64
C ASP A 160 10.84 12.70 -19.36
N SER A 161 10.94 12.79 -20.68
CA SER A 161 10.01 13.58 -21.48
C SER A 161 8.57 13.04 -21.43
N THR A 162 8.39 11.77 -21.12
CA THR A 162 7.08 11.11 -20.99
C THR A 162 6.30 11.73 -19.86
N ASP A 163 6.94 11.96 -18.71
CA ASP A 163 6.31 12.59 -17.55
C ASP A 163 5.93 14.05 -17.82
N LEU A 164 6.81 14.77 -18.51
CA LEU A 164 6.52 16.15 -18.90
C LEU A 164 5.33 16.20 -19.85
N VAL A 165 5.29 15.33 -20.86
CA VAL A 165 4.15 15.25 -21.78
C VAL A 165 2.87 14.92 -21.02
N GLN A 166 2.91 13.96 -20.09
CA GLN A 166 1.79 13.59 -19.23
C GLN A 166 1.28 14.78 -18.40
N ALA A 167 2.16 15.45 -17.66
CA ALA A 167 1.79 16.58 -16.81
C ALA A 167 1.25 17.78 -17.61
N PHE A 168 1.91 18.14 -18.71
CA PHE A 168 1.49 19.28 -19.54
C PHE A 168 0.21 19.01 -20.35
N GLN A 169 -0.13 17.74 -20.64
CA GLN A 169 -1.40 17.39 -21.30
C GLN A 169 -2.62 17.75 -20.45
N ALA A 170 -2.48 17.79 -19.12
CA ALA A 170 -3.56 18.22 -18.23
C ALA A 170 -3.91 19.71 -18.41
N GLY A 171 -2.98 20.52 -18.94
CA GLY A 171 -3.21 21.94 -19.21
C GLY A 171 -3.38 22.80 -17.95
N ARG A 172 -2.80 22.37 -16.82
CA ARG A 172 -2.95 23.02 -15.50
C ARG A 172 -1.79 23.93 -15.10
N TYR A 173 -0.68 23.88 -15.83
CA TYR A 173 0.53 24.65 -15.53
C TYR A 173 0.26 26.15 -15.41
N GLU A 174 0.56 26.75 -14.26
CA GLU A 174 0.42 28.19 -13.98
C GLU A 174 -1.02 28.72 -14.18
N THR A 175 -2.03 27.84 -14.08
CA THR A 175 -3.44 28.21 -14.23
C THR A 175 -4.14 28.52 -12.91
N GLY A 176 -3.57 28.08 -11.78
CA GLY A 176 -4.20 28.10 -10.46
C GLY A 176 -5.35 27.10 -10.30
N LEU A 177 -5.57 26.22 -11.29
CA LEU A 177 -6.49 25.09 -11.16
C LEU A 177 -5.84 23.99 -10.33
N ALA A 178 -6.65 23.29 -9.54
CA ALA A 178 -6.18 22.16 -8.74
C ALA A 178 -5.55 21.10 -9.63
N ALA A 179 -4.39 20.57 -9.25
CA ALA A 179 -3.69 19.49 -9.93
C ALA A 179 -3.36 18.37 -8.95
N GLY A 180 -3.26 17.13 -9.45
CA GLY A 180 -2.65 15.99 -8.76
C GLY A 180 -1.25 15.68 -9.29
N TRP A 181 -0.63 14.64 -8.76
CA TRP A 181 0.74 14.23 -9.10
C TRP A 181 0.95 13.98 -10.59
N ALA A 182 0.08 13.17 -11.22
CA ALA A 182 0.14 12.89 -12.65
C ALA A 182 -0.15 14.12 -13.53
N GLU A 183 -0.73 15.17 -12.95
CA GLU A 183 -1.04 16.43 -13.62
C GLU A 183 0.02 17.52 -13.35
N GLY A 184 1.06 17.20 -12.57
CA GLY A 184 2.23 18.04 -12.33
C GLY A 184 2.41 18.58 -10.90
N ASP A 185 1.49 18.33 -9.97
CA ASP A 185 1.64 18.69 -8.54
C ASP A 185 2.59 17.71 -7.84
N TRP A 186 3.89 17.87 -8.07
CA TRP A 186 4.92 17.00 -7.48
C TRP A 186 5.36 17.44 -6.08
N THR A 187 4.90 18.59 -5.61
CA THR A 187 5.14 19.06 -4.23
C THR A 187 3.98 18.75 -3.28
N GLY A 188 2.82 18.39 -3.82
CA GLY A 188 1.60 18.07 -3.09
C GLY A 188 0.85 19.30 -2.59
N ASP A 189 1.14 20.50 -3.09
CA ASP A 189 0.51 21.75 -2.65
C ASP A 189 -0.85 22.02 -3.33
N GLY A 190 -1.23 21.17 -4.27
CA GLY A 190 -2.48 21.18 -5.00
C GLY A 190 -2.43 21.95 -6.31
N LEU A 191 -1.27 22.46 -6.72
CA LEU A 191 -1.09 23.24 -7.94
C LEU A 191 0.02 22.64 -8.81
N PHE A 192 -0.06 22.89 -10.11
CA PHE A 192 1.07 22.64 -11.01
C PHE A 192 1.66 23.98 -11.43
N ASP A 193 2.82 24.33 -10.89
CA ASP A 193 3.50 25.58 -11.19
C ASP A 193 5.04 25.47 -11.19
N SER A 194 5.73 26.60 -11.35
CA SER A 194 7.19 26.63 -11.35
C SER A 194 7.83 26.13 -10.04
N GLY A 195 7.09 26.13 -8.92
CA GLY A 195 7.46 25.56 -7.63
C GLY A 195 7.74 24.07 -7.68
N ASP A 196 6.99 23.31 -8.49
CA ASP A 196 7.16 21.85 -8.64
C ASP A 196 8.51 21.49 -9.26
N PHE A 197 9.00 22.33 -10.17
CA PHE A 197 10.34 22.19 -10.74
C PHE A 197 11.45 22.60 -9.76
N LEU A 198 11.19 23.59 -8.90
CA LEU A 198 12.14 24.06 -7.88
C LEU A 198 12.27 23.08 -6.71
N GLY A 199 11.21 22.34 -6.38
CA GLY A 199 11.23 21.26 -5.38
C GLY A 199 12.34 20.24 -5.67
N ARG A 200 12.65 20.03 -6.95
CA ARG A 200 13.72 19.11 -7.40
C ARG A 200 15.15 19.64 -7.19
N ILE A 201 15.37 20.95 -7.33
CA ILE A 201 16.73 21.56 -7.26
C ILE A 201 17.28 21.57 -5.83
N ARG A 202 16.42 21.60 -4.81
CA ARG A 202 16.85 21.59 -3.40
C ARG A 202 17.17 20.19 -2.88
N ALA A 203 16.95 19.17 -3.69
CA ALA A 203 16.83 17.78 -3.26
C ALA A 203 17.91 16.85 -3.86
N GLY A 204 18.81 17.40 -4.69
CA GLY A 204 20.02 16.76 -5.22
C GLY A 204 21.28 17.54 -4.85
#